data_AF-A0A7R9ZK68-F1
#
_entry.id   AF-A0A7R9ZK68-F1
#
_cell.length_a   1.000
_cell.length_b   1.000
_cell.length_c   1.000
_cell.angle_alpha   90.00
_cell.angle_beta   90.00
_cell.angle_gamma   90.00
#
_symmetry.space_group_name_H-M   'P 1'
#
loop_
_entity.id
_entity.type
_entity.pdbx_description
1 polymer ?
#
loop_
_entity_poly.entity_id
_entity_poly.type
_entity_poly.pdbx_seq_one_letter_code
_entity_poly.pdbx_strand_id
1 'polypeptide(L)'
;MYYEMPRVADPEMDGELLRDYIAYARENARPSLSDAAADELLTSYLELRNPSTGTVTNNGTRTISATPRQLESLVRLSESLAKMRLSDVVRREDAKEALRLMKVATQAAATDPRTGKIDMDMIATGRSTVDRQSEEQLYDAVKELLKERRGSRLQ
;
A
#
# COMPACT_ATOMS: atom_id res chain seq x y z
N MET A 1 40.85 3.50 7.24
CA MET A 1 39.57 2.89 7.67
C MET A 1 39.22 1.84 6.65
N TYR A 2 39.57 0.58 6.91
CA TYR A 2 39.24 -0.52 6.02
C TYR A 2 37.79 -0.90 6.25
N TYR A 3 36.98 -0.90 5.19
CA TYR A 3 35.63 -1.47 5.24
C TYR A 3 35.78 -2.98 5.43
N GLU A 4 35.45 -3.47 6.63
CA GLU A 4 35.19 -4.89 6.80
C GLU A 4 33.92 -5.21 6.01
N MET A 5 34.06 -5.93 4.90
CA MET A 5 32.88 -6.51 4.26
C MET A 5 32.24 -7.45 5.28
N PRO A 6 30.94 -7.30 5.59
CA PRO A 6 30.27 -8.24 6.47
C PRO A 6 30.52 -9.63 5.92
N ARG A 7 30.88 -10.60 6.78
CA ARG A 7 30.99 -12.01 6.38
C ARG A 7 29.65 -12.40 5.75
N VAL A 8 29.60 -12.39 4.42
CA VAL A 8 28.52 -13.00 3.67
C VAL A 8 28.73 -14.48 3.93
N ALA A 9 27.93 -15.03 4.84
CA ALA A 9 27.89 -16.47 5.02
C ALA A 9 27.61 -17.08 3.64
N ASP A 10 28.36 -18.11 3.25
CA ASP A 10 28.06 -18.84 2.04
C ASP A 10 26.57 -19.24 2.10
N PRO A 11 25.79 -18.96 1.04
CA PRO A 11 24.37 -19.26 1.06
C PRO A 11 24.19 -20.74 1.37
N GLU A 12 23.36 -21.04 2.37
CA GLU A 12 23.08 -22.40 2.85
C GLU A 12 22.45 -23.30 1.77
N MET A 13 22.06 -22.71 0.64
CA MET A 13 21.43 -23.33 -0.50
C MET A 13 22.18 -22.99 -1.79
N ASP A 14 22.37 -24.01 -2.61
CA ASP A 14 22.95 -23.87 -3.94
C ASP A 14 22.09 -22.97 -4.85
N GLY A 15 22.72 -21.99 -5.47
CA GLY A 15 22.06 -21.04 -6.36
C GLY A 15 21.59 -21.67 -7.67
N GLU A 16 22.21 -22.75 -8.13
CA GLU A 16 21.74 -23.52 -9.28
C GLU A 16 20.44 -24.26 -8.95
N LEU A 17 20.40 -24.97 -7.81
CA LEU A 17 19.18 -25.59 -7.29
C LEU A 17 18.02 -24.60 -7.12
N LEU A 18 18.27 -23.39 -6.60
CA LEU A 18 17.23 -22.37 -6.48
C LEU A 18 16.68 -21.92 -7.85
N ARG A 19 17.55 -21.77 -8.85
CA ARG A 19 17.13 -21.39 -10.21
C ARG A 19 16.24 -22.47 -10.83
N ASP A 20 16.62 -23.73 -10.68
CA ASP A 20 15.85 -24.87 -11.16
C ASP A 20 14.50 -24.97 -10.43
N TYR A 21 14.49 -24.74 -9.12
CA TYR A 21 13.26 -24.71 -8.33
C TYR A 21 12.29 -23.62 -8.82
N ILE A 22 12.79 -22.40 -9.07
CA ILE A 22 11.98 -21.30 -9.59
C ILE A 22 11.44 -21.64 -10.99
N ALA A 23 12.26 -22.21 -11.87
CA ALA A 23 11.82 -22.63 -13.20
C ALA A 23 10.71 -23.68 -13.11
N TYR A 24 10.93 -24.72 -12.30
CA TYR A 24 9.96 -25.78 -12.06
C TYR A 24 8.63 -25.25 -11.52
N ALA A 25 8.67 -24.38 -10.50
CA ALA A 25 7.47 -23.79 -9.90
C ALA A 25 6.67 -22.95 -10.89
N ARG A 26 7.35 -22.21 -11.80
CA ARG A 26 6.68 -21.38 -12.80
C ARG A 26 5.95 -22.19 -13.86
N GLU A 27 6.50 -23.34 -14.24
CA GLU A 27 5.94 -24.21 -15.28
C GLU A 27 4.84 -25.13 -14.74
N ASN A 28 5.05 -25.69 -13.55
CA ASN A 28 4.24 -26.81 -13.03
C ASN A 28 3.13 -26.37 -12.06
N ALA A 29 3.28 -25.25 -11.34
CA ALA A 29 2.28 -24.81 -10.37
C ALA A 29 1.37 -23.71 -10.94
N ARG A 30 0.06 -24.00 -11.00
CA ARG A 30 -0.98 -23.06 -11.42
C ARG A 30 -2.06 -23.00 -10.34
N PRO A 31 -1.78 -22.33 -9.21
CA PRO A 31 -2.69 -22.34 -8.08
C PRO A 31 -4.03 -21.71 -8.42
N SER A 32 -5.09 -22.32 -7.94
CA SER A 32 -6.45 -21.80 -7.98
C SER A 32 -6.86 -21.25 -6.62
N LEU A 33 -7.71 -20.21 -6.63
CA LEU A 33 -8.15 -19.59 -5.39
C LEU A 33 -9.13 -20.50 -4.64
N SER A 34 -8.89 -20.77 -3.36
CA SER A 34 -9.92 -21.39 -2.51
C SER A 34 -10.94 -20.35 -2.05
N ASP A 35 -12.17 -20.80 -1.75
CA ASP A 35 -13.22 -19.94 -1.19
C ASP A 35 -12.75 -19.24 0.09
N ALA A 36 -12.05 -19.97 0.97
CA ALA A 36 -11.52 -19.43 2.21
C ALA A 36 -10.47 -18.33 2.01
N ALA A 37 -9.72 -18.36 0.89
CA ALA A 37 -8.79 -17.30 0.50
C ALA A 37 -9.53 -16.14 -0.17
N ALA A 38 -10.56 -16.41 -0.98
CA ALA A 38 -11.41 -15.39 -1.59
C ALA A 38 -12.07 -14.50 -0.53
N ASP A 39 -12.66 -15.12 0.50
CA ASP A 39 -13.30 -14.42 1.61
C ASP A 39 -12.30 -13.52 2.35
N GLU A 40 -11.11 -14.05 2.65
CA GLU A 40 -10.06 -13.30 3.35
C GLU A 40 -9.58 -12.10 2.54
N LEU A 41 -9.38 -12.26 1.23
CA LEU A 41 -8.98 -11.17 0.33
C LEU A 41 -10.06 -10.08 0.24
N LEU A 42 -11.33 -10.47 0.21
CA LEU A 42 -12.44 -9.54 0.21
C LEU A 42 -12.51 -8.77 1.53
N THR A 43 -12.45 -9.45 2.67
CA THR A 43 -12.42 -8.81 4.00
C THR A 43 -11.24 -7.85 4.11
N SER A 44 -10.04 -8.29 3.71
CA SER A 44 -8.82 -7.47 3.72
C SER A 44 -8.95 -6.23 2.84
N TYR A 45 -9.55 -6.36 1.65
CA TYR A 45 -9.80 -5.24 0.77
C TYR A 45 -10.81 -4.24 1.36
N LEU A 46 -11.87 -4.73 2.00
CA LEU A 46 -12.85 -3.87 2.68
C LEU A 46 -12.23 -3.14 3.88
N GLU A 47 -11.34 -3.79 4.63
CA GLU A 47 -10.56 -3.14 5.71
C GLU A 47 -9.66 -2.02 5.16
N LEU A 48 -8.94 -2.27 4.06
CA LEU A 48 -8.09 -1.26 3.42
C LEU A 48 -8.93 -0.10 2.85
N ARG A 49 -10.15 -0.38 2.38
CA ARG A 49 -11.05 0.63 1.83
C ARG A 49 -11.72 1.48 2.91
N ASN A 50 -11.98 0.91 4.07
CA ASN A 50 -12.62 1.57 5.20
C ASN A 50 -11.73 1.50 6.44
N PRO A 51 -10.59 2.22 6.49
CA PRO A 51 -9.86 2.34 7.73
C PRO A 51 -10.79 3.00 8.76
N SER A 52 -11.21 2.23 9.77
CA SER A 52 -12.04 2.67 10.89
C SER A 52 -11.37 3.76 11.74
N THR A 53 -10.12 4.12 11.42
CA THR A 53 -9.33 5.14 12.08
C THR A 53 -8.97 6.26 11.10
N GLY A 54 -9.81 7.31 11.10
CA GLY A 54 -9.36 8.70 10.96
C GLY A 54 -8.96 9.16 9.57
N THR A 55 -9.93 9.57 8.75
CA THR A 55 -10.04 10.95 8.24
C THR A 55 -11.47 11.10 7.69
N VAL A 56 -12.44 11.20 8.59
CA VAL A 56 -13.63 11.98 8.24
C VAL A 56 -13.11 13.40 8.14
N THR A 57 -12.81 13.85 6.92
CA THR A 57 -12.68 15.29 6.68
C THR A 57 -13.97 15.93 7.20
N ASN A 58 -13.89 17.10 7.83
CA ASN A 58 -15.06 17.83 8.35
C ASN A 58 -16.14 18.11 7.27
N ASN A 59 -15.89 17.75 6.00
CA ASN A 59 -16.76 17.89 4.84
C ASN A 59 -17.40 16.56 4.36
N GLY A 60 -17.29 15.46 5.12
CA GLY A 60 -17.98 14.20 4.79
C GLY A 60 -17.43 13.46 3.55
N THR A 61 -16.29 13.88 3.03
CA THR A 61 -15.66 13.24 1.86
C THR A 61 -14.83 12.06 2.33
N ARG A 62 -15.32 10.82 2.08
CA ARG A 62 -14.55 9.59 2.30
C ARG A 62 -13.42 9.54 1.27
N THR A 63 -12.18 9.73 1.70
CA THR A 63 -11.01 9.44 0.87
C THR A 63 -10.98 7.93 0.59
N ILE A 64 -11.06 7.56 -0.69
CA ILE A 64 -11.04 6.16 -1.11
C ILE A 64 -9.60 5.67 -1.01
N SER A 65 -9.24 5.16 0.17
CA SER A 65 -7.89 4.75 0.51
C SER A 65 -7.41 3.50 -0.24
N ALA A 66 -8.33 2.73 -0.85
CA ALA A 66 -7.98 1.50 -1.56
C ALA A 66 -8.65 1.39 -2.94
N THR A 67 -7.85 1.03 -3.96
CA THR A 67 -8.30 0.91 -5.35
C THR A 67 -8.52 -0.56 -5.73
N PRO A 68 -9.39 -0.86 -6.72
CA PRO A 68 -9.56 -2.23 -7.23
C PRO A 68 -8.24 -2.89 -7.69
N ARG A 69 -7.26 -2.09 -8.12
CA ARG A 69 -5.92 -2.55 -8.49
C ARG A 69 -5.17 -3.19 -7.32
N GLN A 70 -5.41 -2.74 -6.09
CA GLN A 70 -4.78 -3.34 -4.91
C GLN A 70 -5.36 -4.72 -4.62
N LEU A 71 -6.66 -4.94 -4.86
CA LEU A 71 -7.25 -6.28 -4.74
C LEU A 71 -6.61 -7.23 -5.77
N GLU A 72 -6.46 -6.80 -7.02
CA GLU A 72 -5.76 -7.59 -8.03
C GLU A 72 -4.30 -7.89 -7.64
N SER A 73 -3.63 -6.91 -7.05
CA SER A 73 -2.25 -7.09 -6.55
C SER A 73 -2.18 -8.11 -5.40
N LEU A 74 -3.14 -8.08 -4.48
CA LEU A 74 -3.24 -9.05 -3.37
C LEU A 74 -3.52 -10.47 -3.88
N VAL A 75 -4.40 -10.62 -4.89
CA VAL A 75 -4.64 -11.91 -5.55
C VAL A 75 -3.35 -12.46 -6.15
N ARG A 76 -2.63 -11.64 -6.94
CA ARG A 76 -1.36 -12.04 -7.59
C ARG A 76 -0.28 -12.42 -6.56
N LEU A 77 -0.19 -11.70 -5.45
CA LEU A 77 0.74 -12.02 -4.37
C LEU A 77 0.39 -13.35 -3.71
N SER A 78 -0.90 -13.60 -3.44
CA SER A 78 -1.38 -14.83 -2.82
C SER A 78 -1.12 -16.05 -3.72
N GLU A 79 -1.38 -15.93 -5.02
CA GLU A 79 -1.04 -16.96 -6.02
C GLU A 79 0.47 -17.22 -6.10
N SER A 80 1.28 -16.16 -5.99
CA SER A 80 2.74 -16.29 -6.01
C SER A 80 3.26 -17.03 -4.78
N LEU A 81 2.67 -16.79 -3.59
CA LEU A 81 3.00 -17.51 -2.35
C LEU A 81 2.62 -18.99 -2.44
N ALA A 82 1.45 -19.31 -2.99
CA ALA A 82 1.05 -20.69 -3.25
C ALA A 82 1.94 -21.37 -4.30
N LYS A 83 2.36 -20.63 -5.33
CA LYS A 83 3.31 -21.13 -6.33
C LYS A 83 4.69 -21.43 -5.74
N MET A 84 5.18 -20.58 -4.85
CA MET A 84 6.45 -20.78 -4.15
C MET A 84 6.46 -22.02 -3.25
N ARG A 85 5.30 -22.51 -2.80
CA ARG A 85 5.19 -23.77 -2.04
C ARG A 85 4.87 -24.98 -2.92
N LEU A 86 4.79 -24.80 -4.24
CA LEU A 86 4.29 -25.81 -5.20
C LEU A 86 2.87 -26.31 -4.86
N SER A 87 2.01 -25.43 -4.38
CA SER A 87 0.60 -25.74 -4.11
C SER A 87 -0.27 -25.40 -5.31
N ASP A 88 -1.22 -26.27 -5.63
CA ASP A 88 -2.25 -26.04 -6.65
C ASP A 88 -3.45 -25.24 -6.12
N VAL A 89 -3.45 -24.91 -4.83
CA VAL A 89 -4.52 -24.16 -4.17
C VAL A 89 -3.95 -23.04 -3.32
N VAL A 90 -4.49 -21.83 -3.49
CA VAL A 90 -4.23 -20.68 -2.62
C VAL A 90 -5.01 -20.86 -1.33
N ARG A 91 -4.30 -20.89 -0.20
CA ARG A 91 -4.90 -21.03 1.13
C ARG A 91 -5.16 -19.66 1.74
N ARG A 92 -6.04 -19.62 2.76
CA ARG A 92 -6.29 -18.41 3.55
C ARG A 92 -5.00 -17.79 4.11
N GLU A 93 -4.02 -18.62 4.49
CA GLU A 93 -2.73 -18.18 5.00
C GLU A 93 -1.93 -17.38 3.96
N ASP A 94 -2.00 -17.75 2.69
CA ASP A 94 -1.34 -17.01 1.59
C ASP A 94 -1.94 -15.60 1.46
N ALA A 95 -3.26 -15.48 1.56
CA ALA A 95 -3.96 -14.19 1.53
C ALA A 95 -3.59 -13.29 2.70
N LYS A 96 -3.51 -13.85 3.92
CA LYS A 96 -3.08 -13.11 5.12
C LYS A 96 -1.64 -12.61 4.98
N GLU A 97 -0.76 -13.45 4.46
CA GLU A 97 0.64 -13.09 4.26
C GLU A 97 0.81 -12.04 3.16
N ALA A 98 0.07 -12.15 2.06
CA ALA A 98 0.03 -11.12 1.02
C ALA A 98 -0.41 -9.76 1.58
N LEU A 99 -1.44 -9.74 2.44
CA LEU A 99 -1.87 -8.51 3.12
C LEU A 99 -0.79 -7.95 4.04
N ARG A 100 -0.11 -8.81 4.82
CA ARG A 100 0.99 -8.40 5.69
C ARG A 100 2.11 -7.73 4.89
N LEU A 101 2.52 -8.35 3.78
CA LEU A 101 3.54 -7.81 2.88
C LEU A 101 3.12 -6.46 2.28
N MET A 102 1.87 -6.35 1.81
CA MET A 102 1.32 -5.10 1.30
C MET A 102 1.33 -3.99 2.35
N LYS A 103 0.90 -4.30 3.59
CA LYS A 103 0.90 -3.35 4.71
C LYS A 103 2.31 -2.87 5.04
N VAL A 104 3.30 -3.77 5.11
CA VAL A 104 4.69 -3.41 5.40
C VAL A 104 5.29 -2.54 4.29
N ALA A 105 5.12 -2.94 3.02
CA ALA A 105 5.61 -2.17 1.88
C ALA A 105 4.97 -0.77 1.83
N THR A 106 3.69 -0.69 2.16
CA THR A 106 2.97 0.58 2.17
C THR A 106 3.36 1.46 3.36
N GLN A 107 3.49 0.91 4.56
CA GLN A 107 3.95 1.65 5.74
C GLN A 107 5.30 2.33 5.49
N ALA A 108 6.23 1.61 4.86
CA ALA A 108 7.52 2.17 4.49
C ALA A 108 7.42 3.31 3.47
N ALA A 109 6.38 3.32 2.63
CA ALA A 109 6.20 4.30 1.55
C ALA A 109 5.23 5.46 1.87
N ALA A 110 4.29 5.29 2.81
CA ALA A 110 3.18 6.21 3.10
C ALA A 110 3.28 6.89 4.47
N THR A 111 4.35 6.68 5.23
CA THR A 111 4.53 7.39 6.51
C THR A 111 4.85 8.85 6.22
N ASP A 112 3.91 9.75 6.53
CA ASP A 112 4.13 11.18 6.42
C ASP A 112 5.22 11.61 7.41
N PRO A 113 6.35 12.20 6.95
CA PRO A 113 7.44 12.62 7.83
C PRO A 113 7.04 13.72 8.83
N ARG A 114 5.93 14.44 8.59
CA ARG A 114 5.43 15.49 9.49
C ARG A 114 4.51 14.96 10.57
N THR A 115 3.64 14.00 10.24
CA THR A 115 2.60 13.52 11.17
C THR A 115 2.86 12.13 11.74
N GLY A 116 3.80 11.36 11.15
CA GLY A 116 4.09 9.98 11.53
C GLY A 116 2.95 9.01 11.27
N LYS A 117 1.89 9.45 10.56
CA LYS A 117 0.72 8.63 10.21
C LYS A 117 0.84 8.10 8.80
N ILE A 118 0.19 6.96 8.55
CA ILE A 118 0.11 6.34 7.23
C ILE A 118 -0.95 7.10 6.43
N ASP A 119 -0.53 7.83 5.40
CA ASP A 119 -1.41 8.50 4.45
C ASP A 119 -1.32 7.82 3.07
N MET A 120 -2.31 6.98 2.77
CA MET A 120 -2.39 6.24 1.50
C MET A 120 -2.56 7.15 0.29
N ASP A 121 -3.15 8.34 0.45
CA ASP A 121 -3.31 9.31 -0.64
C ASP A 121 -1.96 9.87 -1.08
N MET A 122 -0.96 9.87 -0.19
CA MET A 122 0.41 10.28 -0.51
C MET A 122 1.06 9.38 -1.57
N ILE A 123 0.80 8.07 -1.53
CA ILE A 123 1.31 7.12 -2.53
C ILE A 123 0.62 7.31 -3.88
N ALA A 124 -0.69 7.54 -3.87
CA ALA A 124 -1.47 7.63 -5.10
C ALA A 124 -1.33 8.97 -5.82
N THR A 125 -1.28 10.07 -5.05
CA THR A 125 -1.35 11.44 -5.59
C THR A 125 -0.05 12.22 -5.45
N GLY A 126 0.93 11.69 -4.69
CA GLY A 126 2.18 12.40 -4.38
C GLY A 126 2.00 13.59 -3.45
N ARG A 127 0.78 13.84 -2.92
CA ARG A 127 0.46 14.94 -2.01
C ARG A 127 -0.21 14.38 -0.76
N SER A 128 0.22 14.83 0.41
CA SER A 128 -0.46 14.47 1.65
C SER A 128 -1.84 15.14 1.73
N THR A 129 -2.73 14.54 2.52
CA THR A 129 -4.01 15.16 2.90
C THR A 129 -3.80 16.52 3.58
N VAL A 130 -2.76 16.65 4.40
CA VAL A 130 -2.36 17.89 5.08
C VAL A 130 -1.93 18.96 4.08
N ASP A 131 -1.13 18.62 3.07
CA ASP A 131 -0.69 19.56 2.05
C ASP A 131 -1.89 20.14 1.29
N ARG A 132 -2.84 19.28 0.88
CA ARG A 132 -4.08 19.73 0.21
C ARG A 132 -4.91 20.67 1.07
N GLN A 133 -5.10 20.34 2.35
CA GLN A 133 -5.86 21.21 3.27
C GLN A 133 -5.16 22.55 3.49
N SER A 134 -3.83 22.55 3.63
CA SER A 134 -3.06 23.78 3.79
C SER A 134 -3.10 24.67 2.53
N GLU A 135 -3.09 24.07 1.33
CA GLU A 135 -3.20 24.76 0.05
C GLU A 135 -4.59 25.40 -0.12
N GLU A 136 -5.66 24.69 0.28
CA GLU A 136 -7.04 25.18 0.27
C GLU A 136 -7.26 26.33 1.26
N GLN A 137 -6.76 26.19 2.49
CA GLN A 137 -6.80 27.26 3.50
C GLN A 137 -6.06 28.52 3.04
N LEU A 138 -4.89 28.36 2.40
CA LEU A 138 -4.13 29.47 1.87
C LEU A 138 -4.90 30.19 0.75
N TYR A 139 -5.52 29.44 -0.15
CA TYR A 139 -6.34 30.00 -1.23
C TYR A 139 -7.51 30.82 -0.67
N ASP A 140 -8.24 30.30 0.32
CA ASP A 140 -9.37 31.01 0.92
C ASP A 140 -8.92 32.27 1.67
N ALA A 141 -7.84 32.19 2.45
CA ALA A 141 -7.28 33.35 3.15
C ALA A 141 -6.82 34.45 2.18
N VAL A 142 -6.15 34.08 1.08
CA VAL A 142 -5.73 35.04 0.04
C VAL A 142 -6.95 35.65 -0.65
N LYS A 143 -7.98 34.86 -0.94
CA LYS A 143 -9.23 35.34 -1.56
C LYS A 143 -9.96 36.32 -0.66
N GLU A 144 -9.96 36.10 0.65
CA GLU A 144 -10.56 37.00 1.64
C GLU A 144 -9.79 38.34 1.73
N LEU A 145 -8.46 38.29 1.84
CA LEU A 145 -7.59 39.48 1.80
C LEU A 145 -7.78 40.31 0.53
N LEU A 146 -7.91 39.65 -0.64
CA LEU A 146 -8.16 40.34 -1.91
C LEU A 146 -9.52 41.04 -1.94
N LYS A 147 -10.55 40.48 -1.30
CA LYS A 147 -11.87 41.14 -1.18
C LYS A 147 -11.80 42.37 -0.28
N GLU A 148 -11.17 42.25 0.89
CA GLU A 148 -11.01 43.37 1.84
C GLU A 148 -10.25 44.54 1.20
N ARG A 149 -9.13 44.25 0.51
CA ARG A 149 -8.30 45.26 -0.14
C ARG A 149 -8.96 45.95 -1.34
N ARG A 150 -9.97 45.30 -1.94
CA ARG A 150 -10.79 45.88 -3.02
C ARG A 150 -11.91 46.76 -2.46
N GLY A 151 -12.47 46.42 -1.30
CA GLY A 151 -13.45 47.24 -0.58
C GLY A 151 -12.84 48.52 0.01
N SER A 152 -11.61 48.45 0.52
CA SER A 152 -10.92 49.61 1.11
C SER A 152 -10.41 50.65 0.09
N ARG A 153 -10.48 50.36 -1.22
CA ARG A 153 -10.02 51.28 -2.29
C ARG A 153 -11.16 52.08 -2.92
N LEU A 154 -12.39 51.87 -2.46
CA LEU A 154 -13.62 52.54 -2.92
C LEU A 154 -14.18 53.54 -1.88
N GLN A 155 -13.41 53.86 -0.84
CA GLN A 155 -13.67 54.97 0.08
C GLN A 155 -12.57 56.02 -0.03
#